data_AF-A0A383CAL7-F1
#
_entry.id   AF-A0A383CAL7-F1
#
_cell.length_a   1.000
_cell.length_b   1.000
_cell.length_c   1.000
_cell.angle_alpha   90.00
_cell.angle_beta   90.00
_cell.angle_gamma   90.00
#
_symmetry.space_group_name_H-M   'P 1'
#
loop_
_entity.id
_entity.type
_entity.pdbx_description
1 polymer ?
#
loop_
_entity_poly.entity_id
_entity_poly.type
_entity_poly.pdbx_seq_one_letter_code
_entity_poly.pdbx_strand_id
1 'polypeptide(L)'
;LGIFIIISVVFPDDDTYVVIVSFDGFRYDYTSLAETPNFDRLAEEGVKADGLIPVFPSLTFPNHYSIATGAYAGTHNITGNSFYDKKYGKKYSMYERDTVRDPKFYKAEPIWVTA
;
A
#
# COMPACT_ATOMS: atom_id res chain seq x y z
N LEU A 1 -6.18 45.53 -37.17
CA LEU A 1 -5.45 44.50 -36.41
C LEU A 1 -6.28 44.18 -35.19
N GLY A 2 -7.04 43.08 -35.22
CA GLY A 2 -7.92 42.68 -34.11
C GLY A 2 -7.24 41.65 -33.23
N ILE A 3 -7.18 41.89 -31.92
CA ILE A 3 -6.67 40.94 -30.95
C ILE A 3 -7.78 39.91 -30.67
N PHE A 4 -7.50 38.63 -30.94
CA PHE A 4 -8.31 37.51 -30.48
C PHE A 4 -7.70 36.96 -29.20
N ILE A 5 -8.47 36.95 -28.11
CA ILE A 5 -8.13 36.23 -26.88
C ILE A 5 -9.03 35.00 -26.85
N ILE A 6 -8.43 33.81 -26.89
CA ILE A 6 -9.12 32.56 -26.58
C ILE A 6 -8.87 32.28 -25.10
N ILE A 7 -9.92 32.36 -24.28
CA ILE A 7 -9.90 31.85 -22.91
C ILE A 7 -10.50 30.45 -22.97
N SER A 8 -9.64 29.44 -22.86
CA SER A 8 -10.08 28.06 -22.62
C SER A 8 -10.19 27.88 -21.11
N VAL A 9 -11.41 27.87 -20.59
CA VAL A 9 -11.67 27.38 -19.24
C VAL A 9 -11.81 25.87 -19.34
N VAL A 10 -10.79 25.15 -18.88
CA VAL A 10 -10.86 23.69 -18.69
C VAL A 10 -11.45 23.48 -17.30
N PHE A 11 -12.65 22.91 -17.24
CA PHE A 11 -13.17 22.35 -15.99
C PHE A 11 -12.46 21.01 -15.78
N PRO A 12 -11.77 20.78 -14.65
CA PRO A 12 -11.27 19.44 -14.33
C PRO A 12 -12.46 18.48 -14.18
N ASP A 13 -12.41 17.34 -14.87
CA ASP A 13 -13.25 16.19 -14.53
C ASP A 13 -12.90 15.73 -13.11
N ASP A 14 -13.90 15.62 -12.24
CA ASP A 14 -13.74 15.49 -10.78
C ASP A 14 -13.35 14.07 -10.32
N ASP A 15 -13.03 13.17 -11.24
CA ASP A 15 -12.74 11.77 -10.92
C ASP A 15 -11.22 11.54 -10.78
N THR A 16 -10.65 12.04 -9.68
CA THR A 16 -9.27 11.66 -9.30
C THR A 16 -9.28 10.27 -8.65
N TYR A 17 -8.83 9.26 -9.39
CA TYR A 17 -8.69 7.90 -8.88
C TYR A 17 -7.39 7.72 -8.11
N VAL A 18 -7.46 7.03 -6.96
CA VAL A 18 -6.28 6.60 -6.21
C VAL A 18 -5.94 5.16 -6.58
N VAL A 19 -4.73 4.93 -7.08
CA VAL A 19 -4.20 3.60 -7.38
C VAL A 19 -3.02 3.31 -6.46
N ILE A 20 -3.12 2.26 -5.65
CA ILE A 20 -2.03 1.78 -4.79
C ILE A 20 -1.39 0.57 -5.46
N VAL A 21 -0.11 0.71 -5.83
CA VAL A 21 0.70 -0.38 -6.39
C VAL A 21 1.78 -0.77 -5.39
N SER A 22 1.80 -2.04 -4.99
CA SER A 22 2.84 -2.60 -4.12
C SER A 22 3.71 -3.59 -4.88
N PHE A 23 5.03 -3.38 -4.81
CA PHE A 23 6.02 -4.33 -5.31
C PHE A 23 6.67 -5.01 -4.10
N ASP A 24 6.31 -6.27 -3.84
CA ASP A 24 6.79 -6.99 -2.64
C ASP A 24 8.32 -7.16 -2.69
N GLY A 25 8.98 -6.90 -1.55
CA GLY A 25 10.43 -6.96 -1.43
C GLY A 25 11.22 -5.88 -2.18
N PHE A 26 10.56 -4.84 -2.71
CA PHE A 26 11.23 -3.75 -3.42
C PHE A 26 11.95 -2.81 -2.44
N ARG A 27 13.26 -2.99 -2.27
CA ARG A 27 14.09 -2.19 -1.36
C ARG A 27 14.29 -0.78 -1.93
N TYR A 28 14.50 0.19 -1.03
CA TYR A 28 14.59 1.62 -1.34
C TYR A 28 15.64 2.00 -2.41
N ASP A 29 16.72 1.21 -2.56
CA ASP A 29 17.83 1.49 -3.45
C ASP A 29 17.79 0.70 -4.77
N TYR A 30 16.79 -0.16 -4.99
CA TYR A 30 16.75 -1.01 -6.19
C TYR A 30 16.71 -0.23 -7.51
N THR A 31 16.07 0.94 -7.55
CA THR A 31 16.08 1.82 -8.74
C THR A 31 17.48 2.34 -9.09
N SER A 32 18.42 2.32 -8.14
CA SER A 32 19.80 2.74 -8.38
C SER A 32 20.72 1.58 -8.77
N LEU A 33 20.23 0.34 -8.73
CA LEU A 33 21.00 -0.88 -9.03
C LEU A 33 20.70 -1.47 -10.41
N ALA A 34 19.69 -0.96 -11.11
CA ALA A 34 19.27 -1.43 -12.43
C ALA A 34 18.70 -0.27 -13.25
N GLU A 35 18.63 -0.44 -14.58
CA GLU A 35 17.96 0.52 -15.44
C GLU A 35 16.44 0.43 -15.25
N THR A 36 15.84 1.49 -14.71
CA THR A 36 14.41 1.53 -14.36
C THR A 36 13.70 2.75 -14.95
N PRO A 37 13.67 2.93 -16.29
CA PRO A 37 13.24 4.17 -16.93
C PRO A 37 11.82 4.63 -16.55
N ASN A 38 10.92 3.68 -16.26
CA ASN A 38 9.56 4.02 -15.81
C ASN A 38 9.52 4.51 -14.36
N PHE A 39 10.34 3.95 -13.47
CA PHE A 39 10.45 4.44 -12.09
C PHE A 39 11.21 5.77 -12.03
N ASP A 40 12.19 5.96 -12.90
CA ASP A 40 12.93 7.22 -13.02
C ASP A 40 11.98 8.35 -13.43
N ARG A 41 11.15 8.12 -14.47
CA ARG A 41 10.11 9.08 -14.87
C ARG A 41 9.11 9.37 -13.74
N LEU A 42 8.67 8.34 -13.00
CA LEU A 42 7.77 8.53 -11.86
C LEU A 42 8.39 9.37 -10.74
N ALA A 43 9.70 9.26 -10.52
CA ALA A 43 10.42 10.04 -9.52
C ALA A 43 10.65 11.50 -9.98
N GLU A 44 10.92 11.72 -11.26
CA GLU A 44 11.13 13.05 -11.86
C GLU A 44 9.84 13.86 -11.99
N GLU A 45 8.74 13.23 -12.39
CA GLU A 45 7.44 13.87 -12.60
C GLU A 45 6.56 13.86 -11.33
N GLY A 46 6.95 13.09 -10.31
CA GLY A 46 6.17 12.86 -9.10
C GLY A 46 6.91 13.20 -7.80
N VAL A 47 6.59 12.46 -6.74
CA VAL A 47 7.22 12.61 -5.42
C VAL A 47 7.83 11.28 -5.01
N LYS A 48 9.09 11.31 -4.58
CA LYS A 48 9.83 10.15 -4.08
C LYS A 48 10.33 10.42 -2.66
N ALA A 49 10.13 9.46 -1.76
CA ALA A 49 10.75 9.44 -0.44
C ALA A 49 12.10 8.71 -0.47
N ASP A 50 12.99 9.00 0.49
CA ASP A 50 14.28 8.30 0.63
C ASP A 50 14.11 6.80 0.91
N GLY A 51 12.99 6.43 1.53
CA GLY A 51 12.62 5.04 1.79
C GLY A 51 11.37 4.94 2.67
N LEU A 52 10.87 3.72 2.80
CA LEU A 52 9.78 3.36 3.72
C LEU A 52 10.38 2.58 4.90
N ILE A 53 10.08 2.99 6.13
CA ILE A 53 10.41 2.22 7.33
C ILE A 53 9.27 1.23 7.57
N PRO A 54 9.49 -0.10 7.43
CA PRO A 54 8.44 -1.09 7.64
C PRO A 54 8.09 -1.20 9.12
N VAL A 55 6.88 -1.67 9.41
CA VAL A 55 6.54 -2.11 10.76
C VAL A 55 7.29 -3.41 11.08
N PHE A 56 7.53 -3.66 12.37
CA PHE A 56 8.05 -4.96 12.81
C PHE A 56 6.91 -5.99 12.98
N PRO A 57 7.07 -7.23 12.49
CA PRO A 57 8.19 -7.73 11.69
C PRO A 57 8.11 -7.27 10.22
N SER A 58 9.26 -7.15 9.55
CA SER A 58 9.36 -6.78 8.13
C SER A 58 8.97 -7.93 7.20
N LEU A 59 7.74 -8.42 7.35
CA LEU A 59 7.13 -9.49 6.56
C LEU A 59 6.02 -8.94 5.66
N THR A 60 5.77 -9.61 4.54
CA THR A 60 4.76 -9.26 3.53
C THR A 60 3.42 -8.89 4.15
N PHE A 61 2.72 -9.84 4.78
CA PHE A 61 1.32 -9.65 5.13
C PHE A 61 1.11 -8.63 6.27
N PRO A 62 1.91 -8.63 7.35
CA PRO A 62 1.87 -7.56 8.34
C PRO A 62 2.05 -6.16 7.75
N ASN A 63 3.04 -5.95 6.89
CA ASN A 63 3.32 -4.62 6.33
C ASN A 63 2.25 -4.15 5.33
N HIS A 64 1.78 -5.03 4.45
CA HIS A 64 0.70 -4.68 3.51
C HIS A 64 -0.57 -4.28 4.26
N TYR A 65 -0.88 -4.98 5.36
CA TYR A 65 -2.05 -4.63 6.16
C TYR A 65 -1.84 -3.37 7.00
N SER A 66 -0.62 -3.11 7.47
CA SER A 66 -0.28 -1.82 8.10
C SER A 66 -0.42 -0.64 7.13
N ILE A 67 0.01 -0.79 5.87
CA ILE A 67 -0.19 0.25 4.82
C ILE A 67 -1.68 0.48 4.59
N ALA A 68 -2.48 -0.59 4.51
CA ALA A 68 -3.91 -0.49 4.26
C ALA A 68 -4.70 0.14 5.41
N THR A 69 -4.23 0.00 6.66
CA THR A 69 -5.01 0.32 7.87
C THR A 69 -4.42 1.46 8.71
N GLY A 70 -3.17 1.86 8.47
CA GLY A 70 -2.43 2.79 9.32
C GLY A 70 -2.07 2.23 10.72
N ALA A 71 -2.35 0.97 11.00
CA ALA A 71 -2.16 0.35 12.31
C ALA A 71 -0.90 -0.53 12.37
N TYR A 72 -0.25 -0.61 13.53
CA TYR A 72 0.85 -1.55 13.76
C TYR A 72 0.37 -3.01 13.82
N ALA A 73 1.29 -3.96 13.59
CA ALA A 73 1.03 -5.39 13.58
C ALA A 73 0.27 -5.92 14.83
N GLY A 74 0.64 -5.42 16.02
CA GLY A 74 -0.03 -5.77 17.26
C GLY A 74 -1.46 -5.24 17.37
N THR A 75 -1.76 -4.11 16.74
CA THR A 75 -3.09 -3.48 16.73
C THR A 75 -4.01 -4.19 15.75
N HIS A 76 -3.56 -4.43 14.52
CA HIS A 76 -4.36 -5.05 13.47
C HIS A 76 -4.33 -6.59 13.49
N ASN A 77 -3.58 -7.20 14.43
CA ASN A 77 -3.50 -8.64 14.75
C ASN A 77 -2.82 -9.56 13.73
N ILE A 78 -2.60 -9.12 12.48
CA ILE A 78 -1.72 -9.79 11.52
C ILE A 78 -0.24 -9.62 11.94
N THR A 79 0.23 -10.49 12.83
CA THR A 79 1.57 -10.39 13.45
C THR A 79 2.68 -11.14 12.68
N GLY A 80 2.30 -11.91 11.66
CA GLY A 80 3.24 -12.59 10.77
C GLY A 80 2.54 -13.17 9.54
N ASN A 81 3.32 -13.69 8.59
CA ASN A 81 2.79 -14.44 7.45
C ASN A 81 2.14 -15.77 7.89
N SER A 82 2.57 -16.29 9.04
CA SER A 82 1.93 -17.40 9.74
C SER A 82 2.12 -17.21 11.24
N PHE A 83 1.07 -17.42 12.03
CA PHE A 83 1.12 -17.28 13.48
C PHE A 83 0.04 -18.13 14.15
N TYR A 84 0.18 -18.37 15.45
CA TYR A 84 -0.85 -19.02 16.25
C TYR A 84 -1.56 -17.97 17.11
N ASP A 85 -2.88 -17.85 16.94
CA ASP A 85 -3.70 -16.95 17.75
C ASP A 85 -4.23 -17.70 18.97
N LYS A 86 -3.69 -17.35 20.14
CA LYS A 86 -4.07 -17.96 21.43
C LYS A 86 -5.52 -17.68 21.81
N LYS A 87 -6.11 -16.56 21.39
CA LYS A 87 -7.51 -16.22 21.70
C LYS A 87 -8.48 -17.18 21.01
N TYR A 88 -8.17 -17.56 19.76
CA TYR A 88 -9.02 -18.45 18.98
C TYR A 88 -8.57 -19.92 19.03
N GLY A 89 -7.39 -20.19 19.58
CA GLY A 89 -6.80 -21.53 19.57
C GLY A 89 -6.49 -22.04 18.16
N LYS A 90 -6.27 -21.14 17.20
CA LYS A 90 -6.11 -21.47 15.77
C LYS A 90 -4.83 -20.92 15.19
N LYS A 91 -4.29 -21.65 14.20
CA LYS A 91 -3.22 -21.15 13.34
C LYS A 91 -3.82 -20.27 12.23
N TYR A 92 -3.13 -19.17 11.95
CA TYR A 92 -3.30 -18.35 10.77
C TYR A 92 -2.14 -18.62 9.81
N SER A 93 -2.41 -18.64 8.50
CA SER A 93 -1.38 -18.67 7.46
C SER A 93 -1.87 -17.92 6.23
N MET A 94 -1.08 -16.96 5.74
CA MET A 94 -1.38 -16.23 4.50
C MET A 94 -1.49 -17.14 3.26
N TYR A 95 -1.01 -18.39 3.36
CA TYR A 95 -1.07 -19.39 2.31
C TYR A 95 -2.32 -20.28 2.40
N GLU A 96 -3.13 -20.14 3.46
CA GLU A 96 -4.34 -20.94 3.70
C GLU A 96 -5.60 -20.08 3.55
N ARG A 97 -6.34 -20.29 2.46
CA ARG A 97 -7.51 -19.48 2.08
C ARG A 97 -8.57 -19.34 3.18
N ASP A 98 -8.83 -20.42 3.90
CA ASP A 98 -9.86 -20.43 4.96
C ASP A 98 -9.48 -19.49 6.10
N THR A 99 -8.19 -19.41 6.44
CA THR A 99 -7.71 -18.50 7.49
C THR A 99 -7.61 -17.06 7.01
N VAL A 100 -7.19 -16.85 5.75
CA VAL A 100 -7.11 -15.52 5.12
C VAL A 100 -8.49 -14.85 5.03
N ARG A 101 -9.54 -15.62 4.77
CA ARG A 101 -10.91 -15.10 4.64
C ARG A 101 -11.67 -14.99 5.97
N ASP A 102 -11.10 -15.49 7.07
CA ASP A 102 -11.77 -15.47 8.35
C ASP A 102 -11.58 -14.09 9.03
N PRO A 103 -12.64 -13.27 9.14
CA PRO A 103 -12.53 -11.88 9.60
C PRO A 103 -12.03 -11.77 11.04
N LYS A 104 -12.11 -12.84 11.86
CA LYS A 104 -11.71 -12.77 13.27
C LYS A 104 -10.22 -12.45 13.48
N PHE A 105 -9.38 -12.72 12.48
CA PHE A 105 -7.93 -12.45 12.55
C PHE A 105 -7.57 -10.98 12.30
N TYR A 106 -8.53 -10.16 11.84
CA TYR A 106 -8.32 -8.78 11.41
C TYR A 106 -9.00 -7.81 12.38
N LYS A 107 -8.27 -6.79 12.86
CA LYS A 107 -8.75 -5.87 13.93
C LYS A 107 -8.64 -4.38 13.59
N ALA A 108 -8.38 -4.03 12.34
CA ALA A 108 -8.32 -2.64 11.88
C ALA A 108 -9.05 -2.49 10.54
N GLU A 109 -9.62 -1.32 10.29
CA GLU A 109 -10.36 -1.04 9.06
C GLU A 109 -9.39 -0.65 7.94
N PRO A 110 -9.40 -1.34 6.78
CA PRO A 110 -8.55 -0.98 5.66
C PRO A 110 -9.19 0.11 4.79
N ILE A 111 -8.36 0.85 4.06
CA ILE A 111 -8.77 2.01 3.24
C ILE A 111 -9.92 1.73 2.27
N TRP A 112 -10.01 0.53 1.69
CA TRP A 112 -11.08 0.15 0.77
C TRP A 112 -12.44 -0.13 1.45
N VAL A 113 -12.48 -0.18 2.78
CA VAL A 113 -13.73 -0.22 3.56
C VAL A 113 -14.14 1.20 3.99
N THR A 114 -13.15 2.07 4.24
CA THR A 114 -13.36 3.46 4.68
C THR A 114 -13.82 4.38 3.54
N ALA A 115 -13.34 4.13 2.31
CA ALA A 115 -13.57 4.96 1.13
C ALA A 115 -15.03 5.00 0.65
#